data_AF-A0A1Z4LY06-F1
#
_entry.id   AF-A0A1Z4LY06-F1
#
_cell.length_a   1.000
_cell.length_b   1.000
_cell.length_c   1.000
_cell.angle_alpha   90.00
_cell.angle_beta   90.00
_cell.angle_gamma   90.00
#
_symmetry.space_group_name_H-M   'P 1'
#
loop_
_entity.id
_entity.type
_entity.pdbx_description
1 polymer ?
#
loop_
_entity_poly.entity_id
_entity_poly.type
_entity_poly.pdbx_seq_one_letter_code
_entity_poly.pdbx_strand_id
1 'polypeptide(L)'
;MQSNLCNFYKIRLSKSQTIILIICIIVMTLTISTLYKSLFQNHPITTWKNADEVIQKSLIKKVITKKSTRYLDISSIKVMQIPSNGSGNLYIFDYGSPQLCGAGGCLYSVYNSDGKTLLEFIANPKLPKSQKLIKVGENVNQGFPCLNITQITGTDKLLSQTEFCYQNGHYIRLNKSFISEKNE
;
A
#
# COMPACT_ATOMS: atom_id res chain seq x y z
N MET A 1 58.54 -23.94 -2.12
CA MET A 1 58.09 -22.83 -2.99
C MET A 1 57.51 -21.76 -2.07
N GLN A 2 58.09 -20.55 -2.10
CA GLN A 2 58.00 -19.50 -1.08
C GLN A 2 56.61 -18.88 -0.90
N SER A 3 56.31 -18.54 0.35
CA SER A 3 55.22 -17.70 0.81
C SER A 3 55.43 -16.22 0.45
N ASN A 4 54.42 -15.57 -0.12
CA ASN A 4 54.35 -14.10 -0.22
C ASN A 4 53.28 -13.59 0.75
N LEU A 5 53.73 -13.25 1.96
CA LEU A 5 52.95 -12.52 2.95
C LEU A 5 52.88 -11.05 2.56
N CYS A 6 51.66 -10.53 2.44
CA CYS A 6 51.39 -9.12 2.16
C CYS A 6 52.04 -8.20 3.21
N ASN A 7 52.80 -7.23 2.70
CA ASN A 7 53.50 -6.23 3.48
C ASN A 7 52.49 -5.15 3.92
N PHE A 8 52.05 -5.18 5.18
CA PHE A 8 51.18 -4.16 5.75
C PHE A 8 51.98 -2.89 6.04
N TYR A 9 51.72 -1.83 5.28
CA TYR A 9 52.28 -0.50 5.50
C TYR A 9 51.89 0.01 6.90
N LYS A 10 52.89 0.23 7.75
CA LYS A 10 52.73 0.72 9.13
C LYS A 10 52.58 2.25 9.09
N ILE A 11 51.37 2.73 8.86
CA ILE A 11 51.09 4.18 8.80
C ILE A 11 51.15 4.75 10.22
N ARG A 12 52.10 5.65 10.48
CA ARG A 12 52.28 6.30 11.78
C ARG A 12 51.45 7.59 11.81
N LEU A 13 50.18 7.49 12.21
CA LEU A 13 49.30 8.64 12.34
C LEU A 13 49.59 9.44 13.61
N SER A 14 49.57 10.76 13.52
CA SER A 14 49.56 11.63 14.70
C SER A 14 48.21 11.53 15.42
N LYS A 15 48.18 11.85 16.72
CA LYS A 15 46.93 11.77 17.54
C LYS A 15 45.76 12.54 16.91
N SER A 16 46.01 13.67 16.25
CA SER A 16 44.98 14.45 15.56
C SER A 16 44.46 13.76 14.29
N GLN A 17 45.32 13.10 13.52
CA GLN A 17 44.93 12.34 12.33
C GLN A 17 44.10 11.10 12.69
N THR A 18 44.39 10.45 13.82
CA THR A 18 43.58 9.33 14.32
C THR A 18 42.16 9.77 14.71
N ILE A 19 42.02 10.93 15.37
CA ILE A 19 40.72 11.49 15.75
C ILE A 19 39.88 11.82 14.50
N ILE A 20 40.47 12.45 13.49
CA ILE A 20 39.79 12.79 12.23
C ILE A 20 39.29 11.53 11.52
N LEU A 21 40.12 10.47 11.47
CA LEU A 21 39.74 9.20 10.85
C LEU A 21 38.55 8.53 11.55
N ILE A 22 38.54 8.54 12.89
CA ILE A 22 37.42 8.00 13.67
C ILE A 22 36.12 8.76 13.35
N ILE A 23 36.17 10.10 13.30
CA ILE A 23 35.01 10.93 12.96
C ILE A 23 34.51 10.60 11.54
N CYS A 24 35.39 10.49 10.56
CA CYS A 24 35.01 10.14 9.18
C CYS A 24 34.34 8.77 9.09
N ILE A 25 34.84 7.78 9.84
CA ILE A 25 34.24 6.43 9.90
C ILE A 25 32.84 6.49 10.54
N ILE A 26 32.66 7.27 11.60
CA ILE A 26 31.35 7.44 12.24
C ILE A 26 30.36 8.12 11.29
N VAL A 27 30.78 9.19 10.60
CA VAL A 27 29.92 9.90 9.64
C VAL A 27 29.54 8.98 8.47
N MET A 28 30.49 8.24 7.91
CA MET A 28 30.24 7.27 6.83
C MET A 28 29.29 6.15 7.25
N THR A 29 29.41 5.63 8.47
CA THR A 29 28.50 4.58 8.95
C THR A 29 27.08 5.10 9.17
N LEU A 30 26.92 6.34 9.65
CA LEU A 30 25.62 7.00 9.81
C LEU A 30 24.94 7.30 8.46
N THR A 31 25.68 7.76 7.45
CA THR A 31 25.13 8.02 6.11
C THR A 31 24.75 6.72 5.41
N ILE A 32 25.57 5.68 5.51
CA ILE A 32 25.24 4.36 4.94
C ILE A 32 24.00 3.77 5.62
N SER A 33 23.85 3.90 6.94
CA SER A 33 22.69 3.38 7.68
C SER A 33 21.38 4.09 7.29
N THR A 34 21.42 5.41 7.13
CA THR A 34 20.25 6.20 6.69
C THR A 34 19.88 5.91 5.24
N LEU A 35 20.86 5.80 4.34
CA LEU A 35 20.65 5.40 2.95
C LEU A 35 20.10 3.97 2.84
N TYR A 36 20.61 3.02 3.63
CA TYR A 36 20.10 1.65 3.66
C TYR A 36 18.64 1.60 4.11
N LYS A 37 18.24 2.36 5.13
CA LYS A 37 16.82 2.47 5.53
C LYS A 37 15.93 3.06 4.44
N SER A 38 16.45 3.97 3.62
CA SER A 38 15.70 4.53 2.49
C SER A 38 15.57 3.54 1.31
N LEU A 39 16.60 2.72 1.05
CA LEU A 39 16.63 1.75 -0.04
C LEU A 39 15.85 0.46 0.26
N PHE A 40 15.69 0.10 1.53
CA PHE A 40 15.00 -1.13 1.97
C PHE A 40 13.65 -0.85 2.63
N GLN A 41 12.91 0.16 2.16
CA GLN A 41 11.49 0.21 2.47
C GLN A 41 10.76 -0.90 1.71
N ASN A 42 10.55 -2.03 2.40
CA ASN A 42 9.68 -3.09 1.91
C ASN A 42 8.26 -2.52 1.85
N HIS A 43 7.78 -2.18 0.66
CA HIS A 43 6.36 -1.89 0.49
C HIS A 43 5.59 -3.18 0.75
N PRO A 44 4.69 -3.19 1.75
CA PRO A 44 3.92 -4.37 2.05
C PRO A 44 3.10 -4.73 0.82
N ILE A 45 3.30 -5.95 0.32
CA ILE A 45 2.55 -6.49 -0.80
C ILE A 45 1.11 -6.67 -0.32
N THR A 46 0.24 -5.76 -0.73
CA THR A 46 -1.19 -5.80 -0.37
C THR A 46 -1.93 -6.71 -1.35
N THR A 47 -2.39 -7.85 -0.84
CA THR A 47 -3.17 -8.85 -1.58
C THR A 47 -4.54 -9.02 -0.96
N TRP A 48 -5.49 -9.45 -1.80
CA TRP A 48 -6.83 -9.84 -1.36
C TRP A 48 -6.75 -11.16 -0.61
N LYS A 49 -7.37 -11.22 0.56
CA LYS A 49 -7.50 -12.42 1.40
C LYS A 49 -8.93 -12.57 1.88
N ASN A 50 -9.30 -13.73 2.41
CA ASN A 50 -10.61 -13.88 3.03
C ASN A 50 -10.73 -12.97 4.26
N ALA A 51 -11.92 -12.43 4.51
CA ALA A 51 -12.14 -11.49 5.61
C ALA A 51 -11.80 -12.10 6.98
N ASP A 52 -12.12 -13.38 7.19
CA ASP A 52 -11.91 -14.13 8.43
C ASP A 52 -10.44 -14.44 8.73
N GLU A 53 -9.57 -14.45 7.72
CA GLU A 53 -8.13 -14.67 7.85
C GLU A 53 -7.37 -13.43 8.36
N VAL A 54 -7.89 -12.23 8.09
CA VAL A 54 -7.12 -10.98 8.21
C VAL A 54 -7.70 -10.03 9.26
N ILE A 55 -8.99 -10.17 9.57
CA ILE A 55 -9.72 -9.17 10.34
C ILE A 55 -10.33 -9.79 11.58
N GLN A 56 -10.31 -9.03 12.67
CA GLN A 56 -11.02 -9.40 13.88
C GLN A 56 -12.53 -9.54 13.61
N LYS A 57 -13.14 -10.61 14.13
CA LYS A 57 -14.58 -10.88 13.97
C LYS A 57 -15.46 -9.70 14.39
N SER A 58 -15.01 -8.89 15.36
CA SER A 58 -15.66 -7.66 15.83
C SER A 58 -15.82 -6.62 14.71
N LEU A 59 -14.78 -6.38 13.93
CA LEU A 59 -14.80 -5.43 12.81
C LEU A 59 -15.69 -5.94 11.67
N ILE A 60 -15.59 -7.23 11.32
CA ILE A 60 -16.47 -7.86 10.32
C ILE A 60 -17.94 -7.68 10.71
N LYS A 61 -18.30 -8.01 11.95
CA LYS A 61 -19.67 -7.86 12.47
C LYS A 61 -20.15 -6.41 12.37
N LYS A 62 -19.30 -5.45 12.77
CA LYS A 62 -19.62 -4.01 12.73
C LYS A 62 -19.87 -3.51 11.31
N VAL A 63 -19.05 -3.94 10.35
CA VAL A 63 -19.18 -3.55 8.94
C VAL A 63 -20.43 -4.16 8.30
N ILE A 64 -20.68 -5.44 8.52
CA ILE A 64 -21.83 -6.15 7.92
C ILE A 64 -23.15 -5.61 8.46
N THR A 65 -23.25 -5.38 9.77
CA THR A 65 -24.48 -4.86 10.39
C THR A 65 -24.88 -3.51 9.79
N LYS A 66 -23.92 -2.67 9.39
CA LYS A 66 -24.18 -1.36 8.78
C LYS A 66 -24.76 -1.43 7.37
N LYS A 67 -24.55 -2.50 6.63
CA LYS A 67 -24.86 -2.54 5.19
C LYS A 67 -26.32 -2.91 4.88
N SER A 68 -27.15 -3.19 5.90
CA SER A 68 -28.58 -3.49 5.78
C SER A 68 -28.96 -4.61 4.79
N THR A 69 -27.98 -5.30 4.24
CA THR A 69 -28.14 -6.50 3.42
C THR A 69 -28.20 -7.69 4.38
N ARG A 70 -29.42 -8.19 4.64
CA ARG A 70 -29.68 -9.31 5.58
C ARG A 70 -28.94 -10.62 5.25
N TYR A 71 -28.20 -10.69 4.13
CA TYR A 71 -27.66 -11.92 3.57
C TYR A 71 -26.26 -11.74 2.95
N LEU A 72 -25.38 -10.92 3.54
CA LEU A 72 -23.97 -11.01 3.16
C LEU A 72 -23.38 -12.31 3.71
N ASP A 73 -22.91 -13.14 2.79
CA ASP A 73 -22.10 -14.30 3.13
C ASP A 73 -20.67 -13.82 3.47
N ILE A 74 -20.24 -14.05 4.71
CA ILE A 74 -18.90 -13.64 5.15
C ILE A 74 -17.82 -14.34 4.33
N SER A 75 -18.07 -15.57 3.88
CA SER A 75 -17.09 -16.37 3.13
C SER A 75 -16.82 -15.83 1.72
N SER A 76 -17.73 -15.03 1.16
CA SER A 76 -17.52 -14.34 -0.11
C SER A 76 -16.74 -13.03 0.02
N ILE A 77 -16.60 -12.50 1.25
CA ILE A 77 -15.96 -11.21 1.48
C ILE A 77 -14.44 -11.37 1.38
N LYS A 78 -13.85 -10.62 0.44
CA LYS A 78 -12.40 -10.45 0.36
C LYS A 78 -12.00 -9.11 0.93
N VAL A 79 -10.88 -9.09 1.62
CA VAL A 79 -10.33 -7.84 2.16
C VAL A 79 -8.87 -7.68 1.79
N MET A 80 -8.54 -6.46 1.38
CA MET A 80 -7.17 -5.97 1.27
C MET A 80 -6.86 -5.14 2.50
N GLN A 81 -5.94 -5.62 3.33
CA GLN A 81 -5.40 -4.85 4.45
C GLN A 81 -4.21 -4.03 3.96
N ILE A 82 -4.24 -2.73 4.21
CA ILE A 82 -3.16 -1.80 3.87
C ILE A 82 -2.64 -1.19 5.17
N PRO A 83 -1.39 -1.48 5.58
CA PRO A 83 -0.81 -0.84 6.74
C PRO A 83 -0.60 0.65 6.47
N SER A 84 -0.71 1.45 7.52
CA SER A 84 -0.52 2.90 7.46
C SER A 84 0.51 3.36 8.47
N ASN A 85 1.01 4.58 8.27
CA ASN A 85 2.03 5.17 9.13
C ASN A 85 1.37 5.79 10.37
N GLY A 86 1.12 4.95 11.38
CA GLY A 86 0.69 5.37 12.71
C GLY A 86 -0.81 5.63 12.90
N SER A 87 -1.63 5.54 11.84
CA SER A 87 -3.09 5.75 11.91
C SER A 87 -3.92 4.46 11.97
N GLY A 88 -3.25 3.31 12.17
CA GLY A 88 -3.88 1.99 12.13
C GLY A 88 -4.03 1.46 10.69
N ASN A 89 -4.56 0.26 10.52
CA ASN A 89 -4.66 -0.33 9.18
C ASN A 89 -5.91 0.18 8.45
N LEU A 90 -5.83 0.22 7.13
CA LEU A 90 -6.97 0.33 6.25
C LEU A 90 -7.42 -1.04 5.81
N TYR A 91 -8.72 -1.18 5.62
CA TYR A 91 -9.34 -2.41 5.16
C TYR A 91 -10.27 -2.08 4.00
N ILE A 92 -9.93 -2.56 2.82
CA ILE A 92 -10.79 -2.43 1.64
C ILE A 92 -11.58 -3.72 1.47
N PHE A 93 -12.89 -3.62 1.54
CA PHE A 93 -13.81 -4.74 1.42
C PHE A 93 -14.30 -4.85 -0.02
N ASP A 94 -14.13 -6.04 -0.59
CA ASP A 94 -14.91 -6.57 -1.70
C ASP A 94 -15.93 -7.54 -1.10
N TYR A 95 -17.21 -7.21 -1.22
CA TYR A 95 -18.25 -8.04 -0.61
C TYR A 95 -18.48 -9.37 -1.34
N GLY A 96 -18.07 -9.48 -2.60
CA GLY A 96 -18.34 -10.66 -3.43
C GLY A 96 -19.84 -10.98 -3.59
N SER A 97 -20.73 -10.03 -3.29
CA SER A 97 -22.17 -10.24 -3.28
C SER A 97 -22.82 -9.63 -4.52
N PRO A 98 -23.51 -10.42 -5.37
CA PRO A 98 -24.22 -9.91 -6.53
C PRO A 98 -25.26 -8.82 -6.19
N GLN A 99 -25.82 -8.83 -4.98
CA GLN A 99 -26.78 -7.81 -4.51
C GLN A 99 -26.14 -6.42 -4.33
N LEU A 100 -24.81 -6.38 -4.20
CA LEU A 100 -24.03 -5.15 -4.11
C LEU A 100 -23.29 -4.83 -5.42
N CYS A 101 -23.67 -5.50 -6.51
CA CYS A 101 -23.16 -5.25 -7.85
C CYS A 101 -24.29 -4.83 -8.79
N GLY A 102 -23.99 -3.93 -9.72
CA GLY A 102 -24.89 -3.51 -10.79
C GLY A 102 -24.15 -3.38 -12.12
N ALA A 103 -24.77 -2.74 -13.10
CA ALA A 103 -24.18 -2.56 -14.42
C ALA A 103 -22.82 -1.81 -14.40
N GLY A 104 -22.62 -0.92 -13.43
CA GLY A 104 -21.38 -0.14 -13.27
C GLY A 104 -20.25 -0.87 -12.51
N GLY A 105 -20.49 -2.07 -12.00
CA GLY A 105 -19.53 -2.81 -11.17
C GLY A 105 -20.06 -3.14 -9.78
N CYS A 106 -19.16 -3.47 -8.87
CA CYS A 106 -19.46 -3.88 -7.50
C CYS A 106 -19.10 -2.78 -6.49
N LEU A 107 -19.82 -2.76 -5.36
CA LEU A 107 -19.52 -1.87 -4.25
C LEU A 107 -18.25 -2.32 -3.53
N TYR A 108 -17.33 -1.38 -3.36
CA TYR A 108 -16.18 -1.48 -2.49
C TYR A 108 -16.31 -0.48 -1.35
N SER A 109 -15.79 -0.82 -0.18
CA SER A 109 -15.81 0.09 0.97
C SER A 109 -14.49 0.04 1.72
N VAL A 110 -13.98 1.20 2.08
CA VAL A 110 -12.73 1.39 2.80
C VAL A 110 -13.07 1.74 4.25
N TYR A 111 -12.48 0.99 5.17
CA TYR A 111 -12.65 1.17 6.61
C TYR A 111 -11.32 1.40 7.30
N ASN A 112 -11.33 2.16 8.40
CA ASN A 112 -10.23 2.12 9.37
C ASN A 112 -10.38 0.92 10.33
N SER A 113 -9.40 0.73 11.21
CA SER A 113 -9.42 -0.30 12.27
C SER A 113 -10.67 -0.26 13.15
N ASP A 114 -11.29 0.91 13.36
CA ASP A 114 -12.49 1.05 14.18
C ASP A 114 -13.78 0.71 13.41
N GLY A 115 -13.70 0.40 12.13
CA GLY A 115 -14.87 0.17 11.27
C GLY A 115 -15.64 1.44 10.94
N LYS A 116 -14.99 2.60 10.99
CA LYS A 116 -15.48 3.84 10.39
C LYS A 116 -15.28 3.76 8.88
N THR A 117 -16.34 4.03 8.13
CA THR A 117 -16.28 4.13 6.67
C THR A 117 -15.49 5.39 6.30
N LEU A 118 -14.47 5.23 5.46
CA LEU A 118 -13.65 6.33 4.95
C LEU A 118 -13.91 6.63 3.47
N LEU A 119 -14.31 5.62 2.68
CA LEU A 119 -14.64 5.73 1.26
C LEU A 119 -15.60 4.61 0.86
N GLU A 120 -16.55 4.92 -0.01
CA GLU A 120 -17.35 3.92 -0.72
C GLU A 120 -17.35 4.26 -2.20
N PHE A 121 -17.18 3.25 -3.04
CA PHE A 121 -17.12 3.46 -4.49
C PHE A 121 -17.60 2.22 -5.24
N ILE A 122 -18.15 2.43 -6.43
CA ILE A 122 -18.48 1.37 -7.37
C ILE A 122 -17.31 1.19 -8.32
N ALA A 123 -16.88 -0.06 -8.50
CA ALA A 123 -15.78 -0.37 -9.40
C ALA A 123 -16.02 -1.71 -10.11
N ASN A 124 -15.66 -1.78 -11.38
CA ASN A 124 -15.64 -3.03 -12.14
C ASN A 124 -14.28 -3.74 -11.94
N PRO A 125 -14.25 -4.94 -11.32
CA PRO A 125 -13.01 -5.67 -11.09
C PRO A 125 -12.44 -6.34 -12.35
N LYS A 126 -13.19 -6.39 -13.45
CA LYS A 126 -12.78 -7.02 -14.72
C LYS A 126 -11.80 -6.14 -15.48
N LEU A 127 -10.58 -5.99 -14.98
CA LEU A 127 -9.49 -5.28 -15.65
C LEU A 127 -8.61 -6.23 -16.48
N PRO A 128 -7.85 -5.71 -17.45
CA PRO A 128 -6.77 -6.47 -18.08
C PRO A 128 -5.83 -7.08 -17.05
N LYS A 129 -5.26 -8.26 -17.35
CA LYS A 129 -4.47 -9.08 -16.40
C LYS A 129 -3.27 -8.34 -15.79
N SER A 130 -2.68 -7.39 -16.51
CA SER A 130 -1.55 -6.58 -16.05
C SER A 130 -1.94 -5.44 -15.10
N GLN A 131 -3.23 -5.20 -14.89
CA GLN A 131 -3.74 -4.04 -14.16
C GLN A 131 -4.42 -4.44 -12.86
N LYS A 132 -4.16 -3.63 -11.83
CA LYS A 132 -4.78 -3.77 -10.51
C LYS A 132 -5.90 -2.75 -10.35
N LEU A 133 -7.03 -3.23 -9.81
CA LEU A 133 -8.19 -2.40 -9.49
C LEU A 133 -7.82 -1.27 -8.55
N ILE A 134 -7.03 -1.61 -7.52
CA ILE A 134 -6.59 -0.69 -6.48
C ILE A 134 -5.09 -0.82 -6.36
N LYS A 135 -4.40 0.32 -6.45
CA LYS A 135 -2.96 0.45 -6.18
C LYS A 135 -2.79 1.39 -5.00
N VAL A 136 -1.95 1.01 -4.04
CA VAL A 136 -1.57 1.88 -2.93
C VAL A 136 -0.53 2.87 -3.45
N GLY A 137 -0.81 4.17 -3.33
CA GLY A 137 0.13 5.22 -3.70
C GLY A 137 1.25 5.36 -2.67
N GLU A 138 2.38 5.91 -3.12
CA GLU A 138 3.54 6.19 -2.26
C GLU A 138 3.28 7.37 -1.33
N ASN A 139 2.41 8.30 -1.76
CA ASN A 139 2.02 9.46 -0.98
C ASN A 139 1.17 9.07 0.23
N VAL A 140 1.55 9.54 1.40
CA VAL A 140 0.78 9.41 2.64
C VAL A 140 0.22 10.76 3.02
N ASN A 141 -1.10 10.84 3.24
CA ASN A 141 -1.77 12.04 3.69
C ASN A 141 -2.46 11.80 5.04
N GLN A 142 -2.14 12.64 6.03
CA GLN A 142 -2.69 12.55 7.39
C GLN A 142 -2.65 11.12 7.97
N GLY A 143 -1.56 10.39 7.71
CA GLY A 143 -1.27 9.06 8.25
C GLY A 143 -1.79 7.88 7.42
N PHE A 144 -2.62 8.10 6.41
CA PHE A 144 -3.09 7.05 5.48
C PHE A 144 -2.52 7.20 4.07
N PRO A 145 -2.15 6.11 3.38
CA PRO A 145 -1.71 6.19 1.99
C PRO A 145 -2.84 6.60 1.05
N CYS A 146 -2.49 7.31 -0.02
CA CYS A 146 -3.41 7.56 -1.12
C CYS A 146 -3.71 6.27 -1.88
N LEU A 147 -4.88 6.20 -2.49
CA LEU A 147 -5.36 5.03 -3.23
C LEU A 147 -5.59 5.44 -4.69
N ASN A 148 -5.07 4.64 -5.59
CA ASN A 148 -5.30 4.79 -7.03
C ASN A 148 -6.26 3.70 -7.49
N ILE A 149 -7.45 4.10 -7.91
CA ILE A 149 -8.50 3.20 -8.40
C ILE A 149 -8.51 3.23 -9.93
N THR A 150 -8.30 2.07 -10.54
CA THR A 150 -8.25 1.88 -12.00
C THR A 150 -9.59 1.36 -12.49
N GLN A 151 -10.15 1.92 -13.57
CA GLN A 151 -11.42 1.51 -14.17
C GLN A 151 -11.31 1.48 -15.69
N ILE A 152 -11.95 0.51 -16.35
CA ILE A 152 -12.17 0.55 -17.80
C ILE A 152 -13.07 1.75 -18.12
N THR A 153 -12.72 2.49 -19.16
CA THR A 153 -13.60 3.51 -19.73
C THR A 153 -14.45 2.88 -20.82
N GLY A 154 -15.52 3.55 -21.29
CA GLY A 154 -16.46 2.98 -22.28
C GLY A 154 -15.82 2.46 -23.59
N THR A 155 -14.55 2.76 -23.83
CA THR A 155 -13.69 2.12 -24.83
C THR A 155 -12.69 1.16 -24.16
N ASP A 156 -12.72 -0.12 -24.57
CA ASP A 156 -11.98 -1.22 -23.96
C ASP A 156 -10.45 -1.02 -23.87
N LYS A 157 -9.89 -0.10 -24.68
CA LYS A 157 -8.45 0.17 -24.75
C LYS A 157 -7.95 1.25 -23.78
N LEU A 158 -8.86 1.98 -23.14
CA LEU A 158 -8.52 3.11 -22.29
C LEU A 158 -8.97 2.86 -20.85
N LEU A 159 -8.02 2.91 -19.94
CA LEU A 159 -8.28 2.81 -18.51
C LEU A 159 -8.17 4.20 -17.91
N SER A 160 -9.05 4.50 -16.97
CA SER A 160 -8.94 5.66 -16.11
C SER A 160 -8.34 5.27 -14.77
N GLN A 161 -7.45 6.10 -14.25
CA GLN A 161 -6.89 5.95 -12.91
C GLN A 161 -7.26 7.20 -12.12
N THR A 162 -7.93 7.01 -10.98
CA THR A 162 -8.35 8.11 -10.11
C THR A 162 -7.66 7.99 -8.76
N GLU A 163 -7.00 9.06 -8.35
CA GLU A 163 -6.34 9.18 -7.06
C GLU A 163 -7.30 9.67 -5.99
N PHE A 164 -7.25 9.02 -4.84
CA PHE A 164 -7.99 9.37 -3.63
C PHE A 164 -7.02 9.50 -2.48
N CYS A 165 -7.06 10.62 -1.75
CA CYS A 165 -6.24 10.80 -0.55
C CYS A 165 -7.11 11.12 0.65
N TYR A 166 -6.69 10.64 1.82
CA TYR A 166 -7.41 10.86 3.07
C TYR A 166 -7.27 12.30 3.53
N GLN A 167 -8.39 13.00 3.74
CA GLN A 167 -8.43 14.35 4.27
C GLN A 167 -9.66 14.52 5.16
N ASN A 168 -9.47 15.06 6.37
CA ASN A 168 -10.56 15.45 7.27
C ASN A 168 -11.57 14.31 7.54
N GLY A 169 -11.08 13.10 7.79
CA GLY A 169 -11.92 11.99 8.22
C GLY A 169 -12.49 11.09 7.12
N HIS A 170 -12.20 11.38 5.84
CA HIS A 170 -12.67 10.62 4.67
C HIS A 170 -11.67 10.72 3.52
N TYR A 171 -11.80 9.87 2.51
CA TYR A 171 -11.02 10.01 1.27
C TYR A 171 -11.72 10.98 0.30
N ILE A 172 -10.94 11.92 -0.22
CA ILE A 172 -11.38 12.83 -1.28
C ILE A 172 -10.75 12.42 -2.60
N ARG A 173 -11.48 12.65 -3.68
CA ARG A 173 -11.00 12.46 -5.05
C ARG A 173 -10.11 13.64 -5.46
N LEU A 174 -8.92 13.35 -5.95
CA LEU A 174 -7.98 14.37 -6.42
C LEU A 174 -7.90 14.35 -7.95
N ASN A 175 -6.96 13.57 -8.48
CA ASN A 175 -6.60 13.57 -9.89
C ASN A 175 -7.23 12.39 -10.63
N LYS A 176 -7.59 12.60 -11.91
CA LYS A 176 -7.94 11.53 -12.84
C LYS A 176 -6.99 11.58 -14.03
N SER A 177 -6.29 10.49 -14.28
CA SER A 177 -5.48 10.28 -15.47
C SER A 177 -6.06 9.15 -16.31
N PHE A 178 -5.58 9.04 -17.55
CA PHE A 178 -5.94 7.95 -18.45
C PHE A 178 -4.67 7.25 -18.91
N ILE A 179 -4.72 5.93 -18.96
CA ILE A 179 -3.64 5.07 -19.43
C ILE A 179 -4.18 4.16 -20.51
N SER A 180 -3.43 4.00 -21.60
CA SER A 180 -3.75 3.03 -22.65
C SER A 180 -3.28 1.65 -22.22
N GLU A 181 -4.04 0.62 -22.58
CA GLU A 181 -3.58 -0.76 -22.48
C GLU A 181 -2.32 -0.93 -23.33
N LYS A 182 -1.20 -1.33 -22.72
CA LYS A 182 -0.05 -1.83 -23.47
C LYS A 182 -0.40 -3.27 -23.86
N ASN A 183 -0.66 -3.49 -25.14
CA ASN A 183 -0.75 -4.84 -25.69
C ASN A 183 0.58 -5.54 -25.42
N GLU A 184 0.55 -6.60 -24.63
CA GLU A 184 1.64 -7.56 -24.51
C GLU A 184 1.35 -8.76 -25.41
#